data_AF-A0A661YMS6-F1
#
_entry.id   AF-A0A661YMS6-F1
#
_cell.length_a   1.000
_cell.length_b   1.000
_cell.length_c   1.000
_cell.angle_alpha   90.00
_cell.angle_beta   90.00
_cell.angle_gamma   90.00
#
_symmetry.space_group_name_H-M   'P 1'
#
loop_
_entity.id
_entity.type
_entity.pdbx_description
1 polymer ?
#
loop_
_entity_poly.entity_id
_entity_poly.type
_entity_poly.pdbx_seq_one_letter_code
_entity_poly.pdbx_strand_id
1 'polypeptide(L)'
;MDIKSFLDQDQKKDLLRFLTAGSVDDGKSTLIGRLLFDSKKLYEDQLAALERDSKREGHAGEEIDYALLLDGLKAEREQGITIDVAYRYFSTSKRKFIIA
;
A
#
# COMPACT_ATOMS: atom_id res chain seq x y z
N MET A 1 3.56 29.09 -4.58
CA MET A 1 4.84 28.37 -4.69
C MET A 1 5.26 28.44 -6.13
N ASP A 2 6.53 28.80 -6.39
CA ASP A 2 7.12 28.68 -7.72
C ASP A 2 7.44 27.20 -8.02
N ILE A 3 7.34 26.79 -9.29
CA ILE A 3 7.59 25.41 -9.75
C ILE A 3 9.02 24.98 -9.37
N LYS A 4 9.99 25.88 -9.49
CA LYS A 4 11.38 25.61 -9.11
C LYS A 4 11.51 25.26 -7.63
N SER A 5 10.84 26.03 -6.78
CA SER A 5 10.83 25.76 -5.33
C SER A 5 10.18 24.42 -4.98
N PHE A 6 9.15 24.00 -5.73
CA PHE A 6 8.52 22.69 -5.55
C PHE A 6 9.46 21.55 -5.95
N LEU A 7 10.11 21.66 -7.10
CA LEU A 7 11.06 20.65 -7.60
C LEU A 7 12.26 20.50 -6.67
N ASP A 8 12.84 21.61 -6.20
CA ASP A 8 13.96 21.60 -5.25
C ASP A 8 13.58 20.93 -3.93
N GLN A 9 12.37 21.16 -3.44
CA GLN A 9 11.85 20.50 -2.23
C GLN A 9 11.66 18.99 -2.45
N ASP A 10 11.15 18.56 -3.61
CA ASP A 10 10.95 17.14 -3.88
C ASP A 10 12.27 16.36 -4.06
N GLN A 11 13.27 16.97 -4.71
CA GLN A 11 14.59 16.37 -4.87
C GLN A 11 15.32 16.15 -3.54
N LYS A 12 15.13 17.07 -2.57
CA LYS A 12 15.79 17.01 -1.25
C LYS A 12 15.08 16.12 -0.22
N LYS A 13 13.97 15.47 -0.57
CA LYS A 13 13.27 14.57 0.38
C LYS A 13 14.14 13.38 0.72
N ASP A 14 14.35 13.16 2.02
CA ASP A 14 15.02 11.96 2.52
C ASP A 14 14.21 10.70 2.20
N LEU A 15 14.93 9.59 2.07
CA LEU A 15 14.37 8.27 1.83
C LEU A 15 14.44 7.42 3.10
N LEU A 16 13.30 6.95 3.60
CA LEU A 16 13.22 5.94 4.64
C LEU A 16 12.96 4.57 4.02
N ARG A 17 13.73 3.56 4.44
CA ARG A 17 13.48 2.16 4.13
C ARG A 17 13.15 1.46 5.43
N PHE A 18 12.03 0.77 5.46
CA PHE A 18 11.62 -0.01 6.63
C PHE A 18 10.79 -1.20 6.18
N LEU A 19 10.64 -2.16 7.09
CA LEU A 19 9.87 -3.37 6.89
C LEU A 19 8.88 -3.51 8.04
N THR A 20 7.74 -4.12 7.75
CA THR A 20 6.76 -4.54 8.75
C THR A 20 7.02 -6.00 9.10
N ALA A 21 6.95 -6.31 10.38
CA ALA A 21 7.13 -7.68 10.89
C ALA A 21 6.20 -7.89 12.08
N GLY A 22 5.75 -9.13 12.26
CA GLY A 22 4.70 -9.48 13.22
C GLY A 22 4.12 -10.85 12.91
N SER A 23 3.30 -11.37 13.82
CA SER A 23 2.61 -12.65 13.72
C SER A 23 1.68 -12.72 12.50
N VAL A 24 1.28 -13.94 12.14
CA VAL A 24 0.11 -14.16 11.28
C VAL A 24 -1.09 -13.43 11.91
N ASP A 25 -1.90 -12.78 11.07
CA ASP A 25 -3.08 -11.98 11.44
C ASP A 25 -2.85 -10.63 12.15
N ASP A 26 -1.61 -10.17 12.32
CA ASP A 26 -1.31 -8.83 12.88
C ASP A 26 -1.66 -7.66 11.93
N GLY A 27 -2.30 -7.93 10.78
CA GLY A 27 -2.75 -6.88 9.85
C GLY A 27 -1.63 -6.11 9.14
N LYS A 28 -0.43 -6.69 9.02
CA LYS A 28 0.74 -6.07 8.36
C LYS A 28 0.42 -5.58 6.94
N SER A 29 -0.12 -6.47 6.11
CA SER A 29 -0.45 -6.18 4.71
C SER A 29 -1.60 -5.17 4.61
N THR A 30 -2.58 -5.24 5.52
CA THR A 30 -3.65 -4.24 5.65
C THR A 30 -3.08 -2.85 5.96
N LEU A 31 -2.14 -2.74 6.90
CA LEU A 31 -1.50 -1.48 7.26
C LEU A 31 -0.71 -0.90 6.08
N ILE A 32 0.12 -1.69 5.43
CA ILE A 32 0.88 -1.25 4.25
C ILE A 32 -0.10 -0.78 3.16
N GLY A 33 -1.13 -1.57 2.84
CA GLY A 33 -2.12 -1.23 1.82
C GLY A 33 -2.87 0.06 2.14
N ARG A 34 -3.21 0.28 3.42
CA ARG A 34 -3.85 1.53 3.87
C ARG A 34 -2.93 2.73 3.70
N LEU A 35 -1.64 2.60 4.02
CA LEU A 35 -0.66 3.68 3.79
C LEU A 35 -0.55 4.03 2.30
N LEU A 36 -0.59 3.03 1.41
CA LEU A 36 -0.57 3.26 -0.03
C LEU A 36 -1.83 3.99 -0.50
N PHE A 37 -3.01 3.58 -0.01
CA PHE A 37 -4.27 4.26 -0.29
C PHE A 37 -4.24 5.73 0.19
N ASP A 38 -3.87 5.96 1.45
CA ASP A 38 -3.84 7.32 2.05
C ASP A 38 -2.80 8.24 1.38
N SER A 39 -1.74 7.67 0.80
CA SER A 39 -0.75 8.43 0.02
C SER A 39 -1.29 9.01 -1.30
N LYS A 40 -2.56 8.74 -1.63
CA LYS A 40 -3.28 9.17 -2.85
C LYS A 40 -2.57 8.75 -4.14
N LYS A 41 -2.04 7.53 -4.15
CA LYS A 41 -1.30 6.97 -5.29
C LYS A 41 -2.07 5.92 -6.09
N LEU A 42 -3.27 5.54 -5.65
CA LEU A 42 -4.11 4.63 -6.43
C LEU A 42 -4.92 5.41 -7.45
N TYR A 43 -4.88 4.94 -8.69
CA TYR A 43 -5.77 5.40 -9.74
C TYR A 43 -7.20 4.94 -9.46
N GLU A 44 -8.19 5.65 -10.02
CA GLU A 44 -9.62 5.36 -9.77
C GLU A 44 -10.02 3.94 -10.21
N ASP A 45 -9.44 3.45 -11.31
CA ASP A 45 -9.64 2.09 -11.80
C ASP A 45 -9.09 1.04 -10.83
N GLN A 46 -7.93 1.29 -10.22
CA GLN A 46 -7.35 0.42 -9.19
C GLN A 46 -8.21 0.42 -7.93
N LEU A 47 -8.74 1.58 -7.53
CA LEU A 47 -9.65 1.65 -6.40
C LEU A 47 -10.96 0.88 -6.66
N ALA A 48 -11.56 1.05 -7.84
CA ALA A 48 -12.76 0.32 -8.22
C ALA A 48 -12.53 -1.20 -8.29
N ALA A 49 -11.36 -1.63 -8.78
CA ALA A 49 -10.97 -3.03 -8.76
C ALA A 49 -10.81 -3.55 -7.33
N LEU A 50 -10.17 -2.77 -6.45
CA LEU A 50 -10.00 -3.11 -5.04
C LEU A 50 -11.34 -3.26 -4.32
N GLU A 51 -12.27 -2.32 -4.50
CA GLU A 51 -13.61 -2.38 -3.90
C GLU A 51 -14.41 -3.61 -4.37
N ARG A 52 -14.34 -3.92 -5.67
CA ARG A 52 -15.01 -5.10 -6.23
C ARG A 52 -14.40 -6.38 -5.69
N ASP A 53 -13.08 -6.48 -5.66
CA ASP A 53 -12.37 -7.67 -5.22
C ASP A 53 -12.54 -7.87 -3.69
N SER A 54 -12.59 -6.77 -2.92
CA SER A 54 -12.91 -6.80 -1.48
C SER A 54 -14.29 -7.43 -1.22
N LYS A 55 -15.30 -7.08 -2.02
CA LYS A 55 -16.66 -7.65 -1.88
C LYS A 55 -16.75 -9.13 -2.29
N ARG A 56 -15.84 -9.60 -3.16
CA ARG A 56 -15.87 -10.97 -3.69
C ARG A 56 -15.06 -11.95 -2.85
N GLU A 57 -13.86 -11.53 -2.45
CA GLU A 57 -12.80 -12.38 -1.89
C GLU A 57 -12.06 -11.70 -0.72
N GLY A 58 -12.54 -10.54 -0.26
CA GLY A 58 -11.92 -9.82 0.85
C GLY A 58 -12.24 -10.43 2.21
N HIS A 59 -11.34 -10.21 3.16
CA HIS A 59 -11.43 -10.69 4.54
C HIS A 59 -11.88 -9.59 5.50
N ALA A 60 -12.01 -8.35 5.01
CA ALA A 60 -12.38 -7.17 5.80
C ALA A 60 -13.90 -6.96 5.95
N GLY A 61 -14.74 -7.90 5.51
CA GLY A 61 -16.19 -7.78 5.56
C GLY A 61 -16.72 -6.75 4.55
N GLU A 62 -17.52 -5.79 5.03
CA GLU A 62 -18.08 -4.71 4.19
C GLU A 62 -17.07 -3.58 3.90
N GLU A 63 -15.93 -3.58 4.58
CA GLU A 63 -14.86 -2.59 4.40
C GLU A 63 -13.93 -2.97 3.23
N ILE A 64 -13.18 -1.98 2.75
CA ILE A 64 -12.15 -2.22 1.72
C ILE A 64 -11.02 -3.05 2.33
N ASP A 65 -10.72 -4.18 1.71
CA ASP A 65 -9.60 -5.03 2.09
C ASP A 65 -8.31 -4.55 1.42
N TYR A 66 -7.59 -3.67 2.12
CA TYR A 66 -6.34 -3.10 1.61
C TYR A 66 -5.21 -4.13 1.43
N ALA A 67 -5.28 -5.32 2.03
CA ALA A 67 -4.25 -6.35 1.86
C ALA A 67 -4.17 -6.84 0.41
N LEU A 68 -5.31 -6.82 -0.32
CA LEU A 68 -5.41 -7.22 -1.73
C LEU A 68 -4.55 -6.38 -2.69
N LEU A 69 -4.08 -5.20 -2.26
CA LEU A 69 -3.12 -4.39 -3.02
C LEU A 69 -1.72 -5.01 -3.06
N LEU A 70 -1.42 -5.86 -2.08
CA LEU A 70 -0.11 -6.45 -1.85
C LEU A 70 -0.07 -7.90 -2.29
N ASP A 71 -1.19 -8.62 -2.13
CA ASP A 71 -1.33 -10.03 -2.50
C ASP A 71 -1.33 -10.19 -4.03
N GLY A 72 -0.13 -10.51 -4.54
CA GLY A 72 0.15 -10.68 -5.95
C GLY A 72 -0.16 -12.08 -6.45
N LEU A 73 -0.13 -13.08 -5.57
CA LEU A 73 -0.42 -14.47 -5.90
C LEU A 73 -1.88 -14.83 -5.60
N LYS A 74 -2.47 -15.68 -6.45
CA LYS A 74 -3.81 -16.22 -6.18
C LYS A 74 -3.86 -17.00 -4.87
N ALA A 75 -2.80 -17.74 -4.55
CA ALA A 75 -2.68 -18.50 -3.32
C ALA A 75 -2.67 -17.61 -2.06
N GLU A 76 -2.06 -16.42 -2.13
CA GLU A 76 -2.10 -15.43 -1.04
C GLU A 76 -3.54 -15.01 -0.75
N ARG A 77 -4.30 -14.70 -1.80
CA ARG A 77 -5.72 -14.28 -1.69
C ARG A 77 -6.63 -15.40 -1.17
N GLU A 78 -6.42 -16.63 -1.63
CA GLU A 78 -7.23 -17.78 -1.21
C GLU A 78 -6.98 -18.18 0.25
N GLN A 79 -5.76 -17.95 0.75
CA GLN A 79 -5.36 -18.35 2.11
C GLN A 79 -5.33 -17.17 3.10
N GLY A 80 -5.47 -15.93 2.64
CA GLY A 80 -5.37 -14.74 3.48
C GLY A 80 -3.98 -14.53 4.10
N ILE A 81 -2.92 -14.98 3.41
CA ILE A 81 -1.54 -14.86 3.89
C ILE A 81 -0.66 -14.15 2.86
N THR A 82 0.45 -13.58 3.31
CA THR A 82 1.49 -13.03 2.44
C THR A 82 2.63 -14.04 2.32
N ILE A 83 2.89 -14.50 1.09
CA ILE A 83 3.90 -15.48 0.74
C ILE A 83 5.16 -14.77 0.25
N ASP A 84 4.99 -13.77 -0.62
CA ASP A 84 6.09 -13.03 -1.22
C ASP A 84 6.22 -11.62 -0.62
N VAL A 85 7.47 -11.19 -0.45
CA VAL A 85 7.77 -9.83 0.03
C VAL A 85 7.81 -8.86 -1.15
N ALA A 86 6.81 -8.00 -1.25
CA ALA A 86 6.72 -6.96 -2.28
C ALA A 86 7.17 -5.59 -1.74
N TYR A 87 8.22 -5.02 -2.34
CA TYR A 87 8.64 -3.65 -2.02
C TYR A 87 7.68 -2.63 -2.66
N ARG A 88 7.19 -1.70 -1.85
CA ARG A 88 6.29 -0.63 -2.31
C ARG A 88 6.89 0.73 -2.06
N TYR A 89 6.80 1.60 -3.07
CA TYR A 89 7.27 2.98 -3.00
C TYR A 89 6.09 3.92 -2.80
N PHE A 90 6.18 4.81 -1.82
CA PHE A 90 5.24 5.90 -1.65
C PHE A 90 5.95 7.16 -1.13
N SER A 91 5.29 8.30 -1.24
CA SER A 91 5.83 9.56 -0.74
C SER A 91 4.74 10.42 -0.13
N THR A 92 5.16 11.25 0.83
CA THR A 92 4.34 12.33 1.37
C THR A 92 4.84 13.67 0.85
N SER A 93 4.24 14.76 1.33
CA SER A 93 4.76 16.11 1.10
C SER A 93 6.15 16.32 1.69
N LYS A 94 6.60 15.51 2.67
CA LYS A 94 7.86 15.72 3.40
C LYS A 94 8.93 14.65 3.17
N ARG A 95 8.56 13.40 2.86
CA ARG A 95 9.50 12.27 2.83
C ARG A 95 9.13 11.19 1.82
N LYS A 96 10.13 10.47 1.31
CA LYS A 96 9.99 9.30 0.43
C LYS A 96 10.16 8.02 1.25
N PHE A 97 9.44 6.98 0.89
CA PHE A 97 9.40 5.71 1.62
C PHE A 97 9.52 4.52 0.67
N ILE A 98 10.24 3.50 1.13
CA ILE A 98 10.16 2.14 0.62
C ILE A 98 9.78 1.26 1.80
N ILE A 99 8.69 0.51 1.64
CA ILE A 99 8.13 -0.38 2.65
C ILE A 99 8.05 -1.80 2.11
N ALA A 100 8.25 -2.77 2.98
CA ALA A 100 8.06 -4.20 2.76
C ALA A 100 7.24 -4.79 3.92
#